data_AF-A0AA51UF13-F1
#
_entry.id   AF-A0AA51UF13-F1
#
_cell.length_a   1.000
_cell.length_b   1.000
_cell.length_c   1.000
_cell.angle_alpha   90.00
_cell.angle_beta   90.00
_cell.angle_gamma   90.00
#
_symmetry.space_group_name_H-M   'P 1'
#
loop_
_entity.id
_entity.type
_entity.pdbx_description
1 polymer ?
#
loop_
_entity_poly.entity_id
_entity_poly.type
_entity_poly.pdbx_seq_one_letter_code
_entity_poly.pdbx_strand_id
1 'polypeptide(L)' 'MNKKNMEIVASVGSVVLLILLFAVAHQMRNSFPQEYGFIGSLVVFIIAISVVGLKLNEMQ' A
#
# COMPACT_ATOMS: atom_id res chain seq x y z
N MET A 1 -20.57 -4.03 10.74
CA MET A 1 -19.47 -3.06 10.98
C MET A 1 -19.84 -1.77 10.26
N ASN A 2 -19.79 -0.60 10.90
CA ASN A 2 -20.23 0.65 10.27
C ASN A 2 -19.31 1.04 9.09
N LYS A 3 -19.87 1.53 7.97
CA LYS A 3 -19.13 1.96 6.76
C LYS A 3 -17.94 2.87 7.10
N LYS A 4 -18.16 3.82 8.02
CA LYS A 4 -17.14 4.75 8.52
C LYS A 4 -15.93 4.05 9.15
N ASN A 5 -16.13 2.94 9.85
CA ASN A 5 -15.04 2.17 10.45
C ASN A 5 -14.21 1.44 9.38
N MET A 6 -14.84 0.98 8.29
CA MET A 6 -14.11 0.35 7.18
C MET A 6 -13.27 1.34 6.39
N GLU A 7 -13.77 2.56 6.17
CA GLU A 7 -13.00 3.63 5.54
C GLU A 7 -11.80 4.07 6.39
N ILE A 8 -11.98 4.19 7.71
CA ILE A 8 -10.89 4.52 8.63
C ILE A 8 -9.83 3.41 8.63
N VAL A 9 -10.24 2.15 8.69
CA VAL A 9 -9.31 1.01 8.65
C VAL A 9 -8.57 0.94 7.32
N ALA A 10 -9.24 1.22 6.19
CA ALA A 10 -8.60 1.28 4.89
C ALA A 10 -7.60 2.42 4.78
N SER A 11 -7.95 3.61 5.30
CA SER A 11 -7.05 4.77 5.33
C SER A 11 -5.81 4.50 6.18
N VAL A 12 -5.98 4.03 7.42
CA VAL A 12 -4.86 3.67 8.30
C VAL A 12 -4.04 2.53 7.69
N GLY A 13 -4.71 1.51 7.13
CA GLY A 13 -4.06 0.38 6.47
C GLY A 13 -3.22 0.80 5.26
N SER A 14 -3.68 1.78 4.48
CA SER A 14 -2.93 2.30 3.33
C SER A 14 -1.63 3.00 3.75
N VAL A 15 -1.66 3.81 4.82
CA VAL A 15 -0.45 4.47 5.33
C VAL A 15 0.55 3.44 5.87
N VAL A 16 0.06 2.43 6.62
CA VAL A 16 0.92 1.36 7.15
C VAL A 16 1.55 0.53 6.03
N LEU A 17 0.78 0.20 4.98
CA LEU A 17 1.26 -0.53 3.82
C LEU A 17 2.37 0.24 3.09
N LEU A 18 2.20 1.55 2.91
CA LEU A 18 3.20 2.40 2.28
C LEU A 18 4.51 2.43 3.07
N ILE A 19 4.44 2.56 4.40
CA ILE A 19 5.61 2.54 5.29
C ILE A 19 6.35 1.21 5.17
N LEU A 20 5.61 0.09 5.17
CA LEU A 20 6.19 -1.25 4.99
C LEU A 20 6.90 -1.39 3.64
N LEU A 21 6.28 -0.93 2.56
CA LEU A 21 6.86 -0.97 1.22
C LEU A 21 8.13 -0.12 1.11
N PHE A 22 8.16 1.05 1.76
CA PHE A 22 9.37 1.88 1.85
C PHE A 22 10.47 1.19 2.67
N ALA A 23 10.12 0.57 3.80
CA ALA A 23 11.08 -0.17 4.62
C ALA A 23 11.69 -1.36 3.85
N VAL A 24 10.87 -2.11 3.11
CA VAL A 24 11.32 -3.22 2.26
C VAL A 24 12.21 -2.72 1.13
N ALA A 25 11.81 -1.67 0.42
CA ALA A 25 12.64 -1.06 -0.63
C ALA A 25 14.01 -0.60 -0.08
N HIS A 26 14.00 -0.02 1.11
CA HIS A 26 15.23 0.42 1.78
C HIS A 26 16.12 -0.77 2.20
N GLN A 27 15.55 -1.89 2.60
CA GLN A 27 16.30 -3.11 2.95
C GLN A 27 16.92 -3.77 1.69
N MET A 28 16.20 -3.72 0.57
CA MET A 28 16.67 -4.25 -0.72
C MET A 28 17.78 -3.40 -1.38
N ARG A 29 18.13 -2.25 -0.81
CA ARG A 29 19.23 -1.38 -1.26
C ARG A 29 20.56 -2.12 -1.42
N ASN A 30 20.80 -3.14 -0.61
CA ASN A 30 22.04 -3.93 -0.70
C ASN A 30 22.04 -4.97 -1.85
N SER A 31 20.88 -5.25 -2.45
CA SER A 31 20.72 -6.30 -3.47
C SER A 31 20.29 -5.76 -4.84
N PHE A 32 19.65 -4.60 -4.91
CA PHE A 32 19.18 -3.97 -6.15
C PHE A 32 19.46 -2.46 -6.15
N PRO A 33 19.57 -1.82 -7.34
CA PRO A 33 19.71 -0.39 -7.40
C PRO A 33 18.48 0.25 -6.75
N GLN A 34 18.75 1.12 -5.78
CA GLN A 34 17.77 1.69 -4.85
C GLN A 34 16.54 2.30 -5.56
N GLU A 35 16.76 2.85 -6.75
CA GLU A 35 15.76 3.47 -7.61
C GLU A 35 14.67 2.48 -8.05
N TYR A 36 15.06 1.26 -8.44
CA TYR A 36 14.10 0.23 -8.86
C TYR A 36 13.30 -0.34 -7.68
N GLY A 37 13.90 -0.37 -6.48
CA GLY A 37 13.22 -0.80 -5.25
C GLY A 37 12.07 0.13 -4.87
N PHE A 38 12.29 1.45 -4.93
CA PHE A 38 11.25 2.43 -4.65
C PHE A 38 10.15 2.46 -5.72
N ILE A 39 10.52 2.38 -7.01
CA ILE A 39 9.55 2.30 -8.11
C ILE A 39 8.69 1.04 -7.98
N GLY A 40 9.30 -0.12 -7.70
CA GLY A 40 8.59 -1.37 -7.46
C GLY A 40 7.62 -1.27 -6.29
N SER A 41 8.06 -0.69 -5.17
CA SER A 41 7.20 -0.44 -4.00
C SER A 41 6.02 0.49 -4.31
N LEU A 42 6.21 1.53 -5.14
CA LEU A 42 5.12 2.41 -5.57
C LEU A 42 4.10 1.68 -6.45
N VAL A 43 4.56 0.86 -7.40
CA VAL A 43 3.67 0.07 -8.28
C VAL A 43 2.84 -0.90 -7.44
N VAL A 44 3.47 -1.61 -6.50
CA VAL A 44 2.78 -2.52 -5.58
C VAL A 44 1.77 -1.76 -4.72
N PHE A 45 2.13 -0.58 -4.20
CA PHE A 45 1.23 0.27 -3.43
C PHE A 45 -0.01 0.67 -4.22
N ILE A 46 0.16 1.16 -5.45
CA ILE A 46 -0.93 1.60 -6.31
C ILE A 46 -1.90 0.44 -6.58
N ILE A 47 -1.37 -0.74 -6.94
CA ILE A 47 -2.21 -1.93 -7.18
C ILE A 47 -2.98 -2.31 -5.92
N ALA A 48 -2.32 -2.36 -4.77
CA ALA A 48 -2.96 -2.71 -3.51
C ALA A 48 -4.08 -1.73 -3.13
N ILE A 49 -3.85 -0.41 -3.25
CA ILE A 49 -4.86 0.60 -2.95
C ILE A 49 -6.00 0.60 -3.97
N SER A 50 -5.72 0.38 -5.25
CA SER A 50 -6.78 0.22 -6.25
C SER A 50 -7.67 -0.98 -5.95
N VAL A 51 -7.09 -2.13 -5.56
CA VAL A 51 -7.87 -3.32 -5.18
C VAL A 51 -8.69 -3.07 -3.92
N VAL A 52 -8.10 -2.45 -2.89
CA VAL A 52 -8.80 -2.08 -1.67
C VAL A 52 -9.93 -1.09 -1.96
N GLY A 53 -9.70 -0.08 -2.80
CA GLY A 53 -10.70 0.88 -3.24
C GLY A 53 -11.85 0.24 -4.01
N LEU A 54 -11.55 -0.68 -4.93
CA LEU A 54 -12.55 -1.46 -5.66
C LEU A 54 -13.38 -2.32 -4.70
N LYS A 55 -12.73 -3.02 -3.76
CA LYS A 55 -13.39 -3.80 -2.71
C LYS A 55 -14.33 -2.95 -1.86
N LEU A 56 -13.90 -1.75 -1.46
CA LEU A 56 -14.72 -0.80 -0.72
C LEU A 56 -15.94 -0.34 -1.55
N ASN A 57 -15.75 -0.08 -2.84
CA ASN A 57 -16.82 0.29 -3.77
C ASN A 57 -17.83 -0.85 -4.02
N GLU A 58 -17.38 -2.12 -4.09
CA GLU A 58 -18.27 -3.30 -4.16
C GLU A 58 -19.11 -3.50 -2.89
N MET A 59 -18.63 -3.00 -1.75
CA MET A 59 -19.33 -3.06 -0.45
C MET A 59 -20.26 -1.86 -0.20
N GLN A 60 -20.37 -0.93 -1.15
CA GLN A 60 -21.29 0.21 -1.06
C GLN A 60 -22.72 -0.14 -1.42
#